data_AF-A0A9W7ZS16-F1
#
_entry.id   AF-A0A9W7ZS16-F1
#
_cell.length_a   1.000
_cell.length_b   1.000
_cell.length_c   1.000
_cell.angle_alpha   90.00
_cell.angle_beta   90.00
_cell.angle_gamma   90.00
#
_symmetry.space_group_name_H-M   'P 1'
#
loop_
_entity.id
_entity.type
_entity.pdbx_description
1 polymer ?
#
loop_
_entity_poly.entity_id
_entity_poly.type
_entity_poly.pdbx_seq_one_letter_code
_entity_poly.pdbx_strand_id
1 'polypeptide(L)'
;MSDERSTRPPDPASQPALEAPEELECSVRRAVDDLFACNTVGSHLINYYRYGKRKDCGPKWDRLKLCLKVNLMTSERKQKLLHDYENRKVQGIYDGPNVTDVMSERIEPPANFPPDLPFEVDEF
;
A
#
# COMPACT_ATOMS: atom_id res chain seq x y z
N MET A 1 15.50 7.76 -43.59
CA MET A 1 14.31 6.91 -43.33
C MET A 1 14.21 6.82 -41.82
N SER A 2 13.07 7.27 -41.29
CA SER A 2 12.80 7.39 -39.85
C SER A 2 12.63 6.02 -39.22
N ASP A 3 13.23 5.80 -38.05
CA ASP A 3 12.74 4.79 -37.10
C ASP A 3 12.66 5.43 -35.72
N GLU A 4 11.42 5.79 -35.39
CA GLU A 4 10.95 6.37 -34.15
C GLU A 4 10.94 5.25 -33.10
N ARG A 5 11.95 5.20 -32.23
CA ARG A 5 11.97 4.27 -31.10
C ARG A 5 10.90 4.69 -30.11
N SER A 6 9.74 4.03 -30.23
CA SER A 6 8.57 4.13 -29.37
C SER A 6 8.95 4.00 -27.89
N THR A 7 9.11 5.14 -27.21
CA THR A 7 9.10 5.22 -25.75
C THR A 7 7.67 4.99 -25.30
N ARG A 8 7.32 3.74 -24.98
CA ARG A 8 6.06 3.46 -24.31
C ARG A 8 6.09 4.17 -22.94
N PRO A 9 5.13 5.06 -22.62
CA PRO A 9 5.08 5.67 -21.30
C PRO A 9 4.93 4.56 -20.25
N PRO A 10 5.54 4.71 -19.06
CA PRO A 10 5.45 3.71 -18.01
C PRO A 10 3.98 3.48 -17.64
N ASP A 11 3.56 2.21 -17.60
CA ASP A 11 2.22 1.82 -17.16
C ASP A 11 1.99 2.36 -15.73
N PRO A 12 0.88 3.07 -15.46
CA PRO A 12 0.60 3.68 -14.15
C PRO A 12 0.34 2.66 -13.03
N ALA A 13 0.50 1.36 -13.30
CA ALA A 13 0.17 0.27 -12.39
C ALA A 13 1.33 -0.17 -11.46
N SER A 14 2.53 0.42 -11.58
CA SER A 14 3.72 -0.03 -10.85
C SER A 14 4.13 0.88 -9.68
N GLN A 15 3.43 1.99 -9.47
CA GLN A 15 3.61 2.76 -8.25
C GLN A 15 2.76 2.10 -7.16
N PRO A 16 3.32 1.72 -6.00
CA PRO A 16 2.47 1.60 -4.84
C PRO A 16 1.92 3.00 -4.64
N ALA A 17 0.67 3.21 -5.06
CA ALA A 17 -0.08 4.37 -4.65
C ALA A 17 -0.02 4.33 -3.13
N LEU A 18 0.88 5.13 -2.55
CA LEU A 18 0.65 5.67 -1.24
C LEU A 18 -0.62 6.49 -1.44
N GLU A 19 -1.77 5.82 -1.30
CA GLU A 19 -3.08 6.40 -1.51
C GLU A 19 -3.05 7.68 -0.69
N ALA A 20 -3.06 8.83 -1.40
CA ALA A 20 -3.19 10.13 -0.77
C ALA A 20 -4.29 9.98 0.28
N PRO A 21 -4.08 10.42 1.53
CA PRO A 21 -4.95 10.10 2.65
C PRO A 21 -6.36 10.33 2.16
N GLU A 22 -7.13 9.25 1.95
CA GLU A 22 -8.49 9.33 1.44
C GLU A 22 -9.13 10.43 2.28
N GLU A 23 -9.49 11.56 1.66
CA GLU A 23 -10.06 12.72 2.36
C GLU A 23 -11.00 12.15 3.42
N LEU A 24 -10.75 12.47 4.71
CA LEU A 24 -11.22 11.76 5.92
C LEU A 24 -12.75 11.59 5.97
N GLU A 25 -13.29 10.85 5.03
CA GLU A 25 -14.69 10.70 4.69
C GLU A 25 -14.96 9.20 4.69
N CYS A 26 -15.57 8.75 5.78
CA CYS A 26 -15.98 7.37 5.92
C CYS A 26 -17.19 7.10 5.02
N SER A 27 -16.98 6.52 3.83
CA SER A 27 -18.07 6.05 2.97
C SER A 27 -18.48 4.62 3.36
N VAL A 28 -19.69 4.48 3.93
CA VAL A 28 -20.20 3.16 4.41
C VAL A 28 -20.28 2.15 3.27
N ARG A 29 -20.73 2.59 2.09
CA ARG A 29 -20.86 1.73 0.91
C ARG A 29 -19.53 1.07 0.55
N ARG A 30 -18.47 1.87 0.42
CA ARG A 30 -17.12 1.37 0.10
C ARG A 30 -16.58 0.44 1.18
N ALA A 31 -16.81 0.77 2.46
CA ALA A 31 -16.38 -0.08 3.58
C ALA A 31 -17.06 -1.46 3.58
N VAL A 32 -18.35 -1.53 3.18
CA VAL A 32 -19.07 -2.80 3.01
C VAL A 32 -18.52 -3.59 1.82
N ASP A 33 -18.34 -2.93 0.68
CA ASP A 33 -17.83 -3.57 -0.54
C ASP A 33 -16.44 -4.18 -0.28
N ASP A 34 -15.57 -3.45 0.42
CA ASP A 34 -14.24 -3.91 0.83
C ASP A 34 -14.27 -5.13 1.74
N LEU A 35 -15.14 -5.12 2.75
CA LEU A 35 -15.30 -6.24 3.66
C LEU A 35 -15.78 -7.48 2.92
N PHE A 36 -16.78 -7.32 2.05
CA PHE A 36 -17.33 -8.42 1.28
C PHE A 36 -16.29 -9.00 0.34
N ALA A 37 -15.56 -8.14 -0.38
CA ALA A 37 -14.46 -8.54 -1.26
C ALA A 37 -13.42 -9.38 -0.50
N CYS A 38 -13.05 -8.98 0.72
CA CYS A 38 -12.12 -9.72 1.56
C CYS A 38 -12.64 -11.10 1.98
N ASN A 39 -13.93 -11.21 2.34
CA ASN A 39 -14.54 -12.45 2.80
C ASN A 39 -14.86 -13.44 1.67
N THR A 40 -14.69 -13.06 0.40
CA THR A 40 -14.95 -13.97 -0.72
C THR A 40 -14.01 -15.17 -0.69
N VAL A 41 -14.58 -16.36 -0.95
CA VAL A 41 -13.85 -17.65 -0.93
C VAL A 41 -12.67 -17.64 -1.90
N GLY A 42 -12.84 -17.06 -3.09
CA GLY A 42 -11.77 -16.97 -4.09
C GLY A 42 -10.56 -16.19 -3.60
N SER A 43 -10.77 -15.10 -2.86
CA SER A 43 -9.67 -14.29 -2.32
C SER A 43 -8.89 -15.03 -1.23
N HIS A 44 -9.59 -15.87 -0.45
CA HIS A 44 -8.99 -16.69 0.60
C HIS A 44 -8.22 -17.88 0.05
N LEU A 45 -8.69 -18.53 -1.03
CA LEU A 45 -8.05 -19.73 -1.58
C LEU A 45 -6.60 -19.49 -1.99
N ILE A 46 -6.31 -18.37 -2.65
CA ILE A 46 -4.96 -18.01 -3.09
C ILE A 46 -4.02 -17.81 -1.89
N ASN A 47 -4.50 -17.15 -0.83
CA ASN A 47 -3.70 -16.89 0.37
C ASN A 47 -3.50 -18.15 1.19
N TYR A 48 -4.52 -18.99 1.24
CA TYR A 48 -4.43 -20.30 1.86
C TYR A 48 -3.40 -21.19 1.14
N TYR A 49 -3.40 -21.19 -0.19
CA TYR A 49 -2.40 -21.91 -0.99
C TYR A 49 -0.97 -21.39 -0.76
N ARG A 50 -0.76 -20.06 -0.78
CA ARG A 50 0.59 -19.47 -0.66
C ARG A 50 1.14 -19.46 0.77
N TYR A 51 0.31 -19.16 1.74
CA TYR A 51 0.74 -18.87 3.12
C TYR A 51 0.15 -19.83 4.15
N GLY A 52 -0.72 -20.77 3.76
CA GLY A 52 -1.38 -21.72 4.66
C GLY A 52 -2.41 -21.08 5.60
N LYS A 53 -2.70 -19.78 5.44
CA LYS A 53 -3.57 -18.99 6.33
C LYS A 53 -4.62 -18.26 5.51
N ARG A 54 -5.79 -18.07 6.12
CA ARG A 54 -6.80 -17.17 5.55
C ARG A 54 -6.31 -15.73 5.68
N LYS A 55 -6.68 -14.89 4.71
CA LYS A 55 -6.52 -13.43 4.83
C LYS A 55 -7.18 -12.92 6.11
N ASP A 56 -6.49 -11.99 6.78
CA ASP A 56 -7.07 -11.26 7.89
C ASP A 56 -7.95 -10.11 7.35
N CYS A 57 -9.26 -10.21 7.60
CA CYS A 57 -10.25 -9.20 7.23
C CYS A 57 -10.67 -8.31 8.42
N GLY A 58 -10.08 -8.50 9.61
CA GLY A 58 -10.37 -7.72 10.81
C GLY A 58 -10.28 -6.20 10.61
N PRO A 59 -9.21 -5.68 9.99
CA PRO A 59 -9.06 -4.24 9.75
C PRO A 59 -10.18 -3.63 8.90
N LYS A 60 -10.69 -4.38 7.91
CA LYS A 60 -11.82 -3.93 7.07
C LYS A 60 -13.13 -3.92 7.87
N TRP A 61 -13.31 -4.88 8.77
CA TRP A 61 -14.48 -4.94 9.66
C TRP A 61 -14.50 -3.77 10.65
N ASP A 62 -13.35 -3.42 11.22
CA ASP A 62 -13.26 -2.31 12.17
C ASP A 62 -13.45 -0.96 11.48
N ARG A 63 -12.96 -0.80 10.24
CA ARG A 63 -13.29 0.37 9.41
C ARG A 63 -14.78 0.47 9.13
N LEU A 64 -15.46 -0.63 8.83
CA LEU A 64 -16.91 -0.62 8.62
C LEU A 64 -17.67 -0.19 9.88
N LYS A 65 -17.35 -0.77 11.05
CA LYS A 65 -17.96 -0.37 12.32
C LYS A 65 -17.72 1.11 12.62
N LEU A 66 -16.51 1.60 12.37
CA LEU A 66 -16.18 3.00 12.54
C LEU A 66 -17.07 3.87 11.64
N CYS A 67 -17.17 3.56 10.35
CA CYS A 67 -18.01 4.29 9.40
C CYS A 67 -19.48 4.31 9.83
N LEU A 68 -20.02 3.16 10.26
CA LEU A 68 -21.39 3.08 10.75
C LEU A 68 -21.60 3.95 12.00
N LYS A 69 -20.63 3.96 12.92
CA LYS A 69 -20.69 4.73 14.16
C LYS A 69 -20.58 6.24 13.94
N VAL A 70 -19.65 6.68 13.09
CA VAL A 70 -19.43 8.12 12.85
C VAL A 70 -20.54 8.76 12.03
N ASN A 71 -21.26 7.99 11.21
CA ASN A 71 -22.38 8.50 10.42
C ASN A 71 -23.57 8.96 11.29
N LEU A 72 -23.65 8.47 12.53
CA LEU A 72 -24.66 8.87 13.52
C LEU A 72 -24.21 10.06 14.40
N MET A 73 -23.00 10.59 14.21
CA MET A 73 -22.41 11.63 15.04
C MET A 73 -22.37 12.99 14.33
N THR A 74 -22.17 14.06 15.11
CA THR A 74 -21.92 15.41 14.58
C THR A 74 -20.60 15.48 13.80
N SER A 75 -20.51 16.41 12.84
CA SER A 75 -19.38 16.56 11.92
C SER A 75 -18.03 16.71 12.63
N GLU A 76 -17.97 17.52 13.68
CA GLU A 76 -16.75 17.75 14.48
C GLU A 76 -16.24 16.47 15.16
N ARG A 77 -17.16 15.72 15.79
CA ARG A 77 -16.80 14.46 16.46
C ARG A 77 -16.42 13.37 15.47
N LYS A 78 -17.05 13.34 14.30
CA LYS A 78 -16.73 12.43 13.20
C LYS A 78 -15.28 12.61 12.75
N GLN A 79 -14.85 13.85 12.47
CA GLN A 79 -13.49 14.14 12.02
C GLN A 79 -12.44 13.72 13.05
N LYS A 80 -12.68 14.03 14.33
CA LYS A 80 -11.76 13.65 15.41
C LYS A 80 -11.58 12.12 15.52
N LEU A 81 -12.66 11.35 15.41
CA LEU A 81 -12.59 9.89 15.48
C LEU A 81 -11.91 9.27 14.26
N LEU A 82 -12.13 9.84 13.07
CA LEU A 82 -11.47 9.36 11.85
C LEU A 82 -9.97 9.62 11.91
N HIS A 83 -9.58 10.81 12.36
CA HIS A 83 -8.18 11.17 12.52
C HIS A 83 -7.47 10.29 13.56
N ASP A 84 -8.12 10.02 14.71
CA ASP A 84 -7.58 9.10 15.72
C ASP A 84 -7.43 7.67 15.19
N TYR A 85 -8.38 7.18 14.39
CA TYR A 85 -8.29 5.86 13.78
C TYR A 85 -7.13 5.74 12.78
N GLU A 86 -6.98 6.70 11.87
CA GLU A 86 -5.88 6.69 10.89
C GLU A 86 -4.52 6.86 11.59
N ASN A 87 -4.44 7.71 12.63
CA ASN A 87 -3.21 7.83 13.42
C ASN A 87 -2.83 6.51 14.08
N ARG A 88 -3.79 5.78 14.68
CA ARG A 88 -3.53 4.48 15.28
C ARG A 88 -3.11 3.43 14.27
N LYS A 89 -3.71 3.46 13.07
CA LYS A 89 -3.33 2.57 11.97
C LYS A 89 -1.89 2.84 11.52
N VAL A 90 -1.55 4.11 11.33
CA VAL A 90 -0.20 4.54 10.95
C VAL A 90 0.80 4.17 12.04
N GLN A 91 0.50 4.42 13.31
CA GLN A 91 1.31 3.99 14.45
C GLN A 91 1.52 2.46 14.45
N GLY A 92 0.47 1.67 14.26
CA GLY A 92 0.58 0.22 14.20
C GLY A 92 1.44 -0.32 13.05
N ILE A 93 1.62 0.45 11.96
CA ILE A 93 2.56 0.10 10.90
C ILE A 93 4.00 0.36 11.36
N TYR A 94 4.25 1.49 12.02
CA TYR A 94 5.57 1.83 12.56
C TYR A 94 5.99 0.91 13.72
N ASP A 95 5.04 0.48 14.55
CA ASP A 95 5.28 -0.40 15.70
C ASP A 95 5.49 -1.88 15.28
N GLY A 96 5.13 -2.23 14.05
CA GLY A 96 5.28 -3.57 13.50
C GLY A 96 6.74 -3.91 13.15
N PRO A 97 7.02 -5.18 12.79
CA PRO A 97 8.35 -5.58 12.32
C PRO A 97 8.70 -4.80 11.05
N ASN A 98 9.74 -3.97 11.12
CA ASN A 98 10.18 -3.15 10.01
C ASN A 98 11.55 -3.62 9.49
N VAL A 99 11.78 -3.49 8.19
CA VAL A 99 13.09 -3.78 7.58
C VAL A 99 14.19 -2.88 8.12
N THR A 100 13.85 -1.67 8.57
CA THR A 100 14.79 -0.74 9.20
C THR A 100 15.36 -1.27 10.52
N ASP A 101 14.69 -2.22 11.17
CA ASP A 101 15.17 -2.83 12.41
C ASP A 101 16.33 -3.79 12.16
N VAL A 102 16.43 -4.34 10.94
CA VAL A 102 17.42 -5.35 10.55
C VAL A 102 18.44 -4.79 9.56
N MET A 103 18.04 -3.85 8.70
CA MET A 103 18.86 -3.29 7.64
C MET A 103 19.21 -1.84 7.94
N SER A 104 20.52 -1.57 7.98
CA SER A 104 21.05 -0.21 8.08
C SER A 104 21.15 0.44 6.70
N GLU A 105 20.84 1.73 6.62
CA GLU A 105 21.11 2.53 5.43
C GLU A 105 22.62 2.58 5.15
N ARG A 106 23.00 2.31 3.90
CA ARG A 106 24.39 2.40 3.45
C ARG A 106 24.69 3.84 3.06
N ILE A 107 25.58 4.49 3.80
CA ILE A 107 25.98 5.88 3.55
C ILE A 107 27.05 5.98 2.45
N GLU A 108 27.93 4.98 2.35
CA GLU A 108 29.04 4.98 1.40
C GLU A 108 28.82 4.01 0.23
N PRO A 109 29.13 4.43 -1.01
CA PRO A 109 29.03 3.54 -2.16
C PRO A 109 29.97 2.33 -2.00
N PRO A 110 29.64 1.18 -2.62
CA PRO A 110 30.54 0.02 -2.65
C PRO A 110 31.90 0.40 -3.26
N ALA A 111 32.98 -0.23 -2.80
CA ALA A 111 34.35 0.12 -3.19
C ALA A 111 34.62 0.12 -4.72
N ASN A 112 33.88 -0.67 -5.50
CA ASN A 112 34.02 -0.80 -6.95
C ASN A 112 32.77 -0.30 -7.70
N PHE A 113 32.10 0.74 -7.18
CA PHE A 113 30.94 1.35 -7.83
C PHE A 113 31.26 2.78 -8.30
N PRO A 114 31.07 3.10 -9.60
CA PRO A 114 30.66 2.21 -10.69
C PRO A 114 31.78 1.22 -11.07
N PRO A 115 31.43 0.00 -11.52
CA PRO A 115 32.45 -0.92 -12.04
C PRO A 115 33.07 -0.33 -13.30
N ASP A 116 34.39 -0.50 -13.46
CA ASP A 116 35.09 -0.21 -14.71
C ASP A 116 34.61 -1.19 -15.79
N LEU A 117 33.50 -0.83 -16.44
CA LEU A 117 33.04 -1.54 -17.62
C LEU A 117 33.88 -1.04 -18.80
N PRO A 118 34.49 -1.93 -19.59
CA PRO A 118 34.98 -1.52 -20.90
C PRO A 118 33.74 -1.04 -21.66
N PHE A 119 33.77 0.23 -22.06
CA PHE A 119 32.89 0.75 -23.09
C PHE A 119 33.27 0.02 -24.38
N GLU A 120 32.76 -1.19 -24.60
CA GLU A 120 32.59 -1.63 -25.99
C GLU A 120 31.49 -0.74 -26.55
N VAL A 121 31.94 0.40 -27.08
CA VAL A 121 31.29 1.09 -28.18
C VAL A 121 31.21 0.06 -29.31
N ASP A 122 30.15 -0.73 -29.32
CA ASP A 122 29.74 -1.45 -30.52
C ASP A 122 29.44 -0.36 -31.57
N GLU A 123 30.45 -0.10 -32.38
CA GLU A 123 30.42 0.72 -33.59
C GLU A 123 29.42 0.05 -34.55
N PHE A 124 28.24 0.67 -34.69
CA PHE A 124 27.15 0.23 -35.58
C PHE A 124 27.38 0.72 -37.02
#